data_AF-A0A378TMH0-F1
#
_entry.id   AF-A0A378TMH0-F1
#
_cell.length_a   1.000
_cell.length_b   1.000
_cell.length_c   1.000
_cell.angle_alpha   90.00
_cell.angle_beta   90.00
_cell.angle_gamma   90.00
#
_symmetry.space_group_name_H-M   'P 1'
#
loop_
_entity.id
_entity.type
_entity.pdbx_description
1 polymer ?
#
loop_
_entity_poly.entity_id
_entity_poly.type
_entity_poly.pdbx_seq_one_letter_code
_entity_poly.pdbx_strand_id
1 'polypeptide(L)'
;MSRYPLEGYRERCDTDVVLGSRYAKHPLHLSIPVTIAGMSFGSLSANAKEALGRGASEVGTSTTTGDGGMTPRSGARASTWCISTCPAGTG
;
A
#
# COMPACT_ATOMS: atom_id res chain seq x y z
N MET A 1 6.20 23.85 -8.17
CA MET A 1 6.67 23.54 -9.54
C MET A 1 6.32 22.09 -9.83
N SER A 2 5.45 21.82 -10.80
CA SER A 2 5.33 20.48 -11.38
C SER A 2 6.57 20.22 -12.23
N ARG A 3 7.15 19.01 -12.16
CA ARG A 3 8.21 18.63 -13.10
C ARG A 3 7.67 18.67 -14.53
N TYR A 4 8.55 18.98 -15.49
CA TYR A 4 8.23 18.76 -16.90
C TYR A 4 8.01 17.24 -17.10
N PRO A 5 7.01 16.83 -17.90
CA PRO A 5 6.81 15.42 -18.20
C PRO A 5 8.09 14.82 -18.78
N LEU A 6 8.47 13.64 -18.28
CA LEU A 6 9.65 12.94 -18.80
C LEU A 6 9.37 12.53 -20.24
N GLU A 7 10.31 12.81 -21.14
CA GLU A 7 10.26 12.34 -22.53
C GLU A 7 10.65 10.86 -22.54
N GLY A 8 9.66 9.95 -22.59
CA GLY A 8 9.87 8.51 -22.37
C GLY A 8 10.85 7.78 -23.31
N TYR A 9 11.32 8.42 -24.38
CA TYR A 9 12.42 7.91 -25.23
C TYR A 9 13.81 8.41 -24.78
N ARG A 10 13.91 9.60 -24.17
CA ARG A 10 15.17 10.20 -23.71
C ARG A 10 15.49 9.87 -22.27
N GLU A 11 14.46 9.77 -21.43
CA GLU A 11 14.62 9.64 -19.99
C GLU A 11 13.85 8.43 -19.47
N ARG A 12 14.52 7.65 -18.61
CA ARG A 12 13.93 6.47 -17.98
C ARG A 12 13.02 6.91 -16.84
N CYS A 13 11.77 6.49 -16.88
CA CYS A 13 10.82 6.68 -15.78
C CYS A 13 10.92 5.51 -14.80
N ASP A 14 11.70 5.67 -13.73
CA ASP A 14 11.71 4.69 -12.63
C ASP A 14 10.55 4.96 -11.67
N THR A 15 9.74 3.94 -11.40
CA THR A 15 8.56 3.99 -10.51
C THR A 15 8.83 3.39 -9.13
N ASP A 16 10.02 2.83 -8.91
CA ASP A 16 10.40 2.28 -7.61
C ASP A 16 10.47 3.38 -6.54
N VAL A 17 9.90 3.12 -5.38
CA VAL A 17 9.90 4.03 -4.24
C VAL A 17 10.21 3.27 -2.96
N VAL A 18 11.12 3.85 -2.17
CA VAL A 18 11.45 3.37 -0.83
C VAL A 18 10.85 4.29 0.22
N LEU A 19 9.85 3.80 0.96
CA LEU A 19 9.25 4.51 2.08
C LEU A 19 10.02 4.24 3.38
N GLY A 20 10.31 5.29 4.14
CA GLY A 20 11.02 5.19 5.42
C GLY A 20 12.54 5.07 5.30
N SER A 21 13.13 5.30 4.14
CA SER A 21 14.58 5.20 3.87
C SER A 21 15.49 5.97 4.85
N ARG A 22 14.98 7.01 5.53
CA ARG A 22 15.75 7.84 6.47
C ARG A 22 15.73 7.36 7.91
N TYR A 23 14.62 6.78 8.38
CA TYR A 23 14.38 6.55 9.82
C TYR A 23 13.82 5.16 10.15
N ALA A 24 13.31 4.42 9.17
CA ALA A 24 12.75 3.09 9.40
C ALA A 24 13.87 2.05 9.51
N LYS A 25 13.79 1.19 10.53
CA LYS A 25 14.69 0.03 10.67
C LYS A 25 14.51 -0.98 9.53
N HIS A 26 13.30 -1.07 9.00
CA HIS A 26 12.95 -1.90 7.85
C HIS A 26 12.22 -1.01 6.84
N PRO A 27 12.96 -0.36 5.92
CA PRO A 27 12.36 0.48 4.90
C PRO A 27 11.52 -0.37 3.94
N LEU A 28 10.43 0.21 3.44
CA LEU A 28 9.49 -0.48 2.57
C LEU A 28 9.80 -0.15 1.11
N HIS A 29 10.12 -1.18 0.33
CA HIS A 29 10.35 -1.07 -1.11
C HIS A 29 9.06 -1.36 -1.87
N LEU A 30 8.66 -0.46 -2.77
CA LEU A 30 7.48 -0.57 -3.61
C LEU A 30 7.90 -0.39 -5.07
N SER A 31 7.47 -1.30 -5.95
CA SER A 31 7.79 -1.22 -7.38
C SER A 31 7.09 -0.07 -8.11
N ILE A 32 6.00 0.45 -7.53
CA ILE A 32 5.22 1.57 -8.05
C ILE A 32 4.83 2.54 -6.91
N PRO A 33 4.69 3.85 -7.18
CA PRO A 33 4.36 4.85 -6.17
C PRO A 33 2.83 4.93 -5.91
N VAL A 34 2.12 3.80 -5.93
CA VAL A 34 0.66 3.73 -5.81
C VAL A 34 0.29 2.69 -4.78
N THR A 35 -0.29 3.09 -3.65
CA THR A 35 -0.74 2.18 -2.58
C THR A 35 -2.26 2.05 -2.57
N ILE A 36 -2.78 0.89 -2.15
CA ILE A 36 -4.22 0.68 -1.96
C ILE A 36 -4.62 1.24 -0.59
N ALA A 37 -5.42 2.30 -0.60
CA ALA A 37 -5.88 2.97 0.61
C ALA A 37 -6.74 2.06 1.51
N GLY A 38 -6.68 2.32 2.81
CA GLY A 38 -7.40 1.53 3.81
C GLY A 38 -8.89 1.81 3.75
N MET A 39 -9.70 0.75 3.63
CA MET A 39 -11.16 0.83 3.60
C MET A 39 -11.73 0.00 4.75
N SER A 40 -12.70 0.59 5.48
CA SER A 40 -13.24 0.02 6.71
C SER A 40 -13.81 -1.40 6.53
N PHE A 41 -13.89 -2.17 7.61
CA PHE A 41 -14.58 -3.46 7.62
C PHE A 41 -16.09 -3.21 7.49
N GLY A 42 -16.66 -3.63 6.36
CA GLY A 42 -18.05 -3.34 5.97
C GLY A 42 -18.19 -2.51 4.70
N SER A 43 -17.19 -1.71 4.31
CA SER A 43 -17.23 -0.91 3.06
C SER A 43 -16.95 -1.74 1.81
N LEU A 44 -16.25 -2.87 1.95
CA LEU A 44 -16.02 -3.85 0.89
C LEU A 44 -16.21 -5.27 1.42
N SER A 45 -16.62 -6.15 0.50
CA SER A 45 -16.72 -7.58 0.77
C SER A 45 -15.34 -8.18 1.08
N ALA A 46 -15.33 -9.29 1.83
CA ALA A 46 -14.10 -10.02 2.14
C ALA A 46 -13.35 -10.46 0.85
N ASN A 47 -14.10 -10.88 -0.18
CA ASN A 47 -13.54 -11.27 -1.47
C ASN A 47 -12.87 -10.09 -2.19
N ALA A 48 -13.44 -8.88 -2.11
CA ALA A 48 -12.84 -7.71 -2.73
C ALA A 48 -11.55 -7.29 -2.03
N LYS A 49 -11.50 -7.35 -0.69
CA LYS A 49 -10.25 -7.14 0.06
C LYS A 49 -9.19 -8.19 -0.29
N GLU A 50 -9.60 -9.44 -0.49
CA GLU A 50 -8.69 -10.53 -0.91
C GLU A 50 -8.14 -10.29 -2.32
N ALA A 51 -8.97 -9.88 -3.26
CA ALA A 51 -8.55 -9.56 -4.62
C ALA A 51 -7.57 -8.38 -4.66
N LEU A 52 -7.84 -7.32 -3.86
CA LEU A 52 -6.94 -6.17 -3.73
C LEU A 52 -5.59 -6.56 -3.14
N GLY A 53 -5.56 -7.40 -2.10
CA GLY A 53 -4.29 -7.85 -1.51
C GLY A 53 -3.44 -8.71 -2.45
N ARG A 54 -4.08 -9.57 -3.26
CA ARG A 54 -3.38 -10.33 -4.30
C ARG A 54 -2.85 -9.42 -5.40
N GLY A 55 -3.69 -8.53 -5.93
CA GLY A 55 -3.28 -7.58 -6.96
C GLY A 55 -2.14 -6.67 -6.49
N ALA A 56 -2.17 -6.20 -5.24
CA ALA A 56 -1.08 -5.43 -4.65
C ALA A 56 0.23 -6.21 -4.65
N SER A 57 0.19 -7.51 -4.36
CA SER A 57 1.37 -8.37 -4.34
C SER A 57 1.92 -8.64 -5.73
N GLU A 58 1.04 -8.84 -6.72
CA GLU A 58 1.43 -9.06 -8.11
C GLU A 58 2.12 -7.85 -8.72
N VAL A 59 1.68 -6.63 -8.37
CA VAL A 59 2.29 -5.38 -8.88
C VAL A 59 3.37 -4.80 -7.96
N GLY A 60 3.73 -5.52 -6.89
CA GLY A 60 4.81 -5.11 -5.97
C GLY A 60 4.50 -3.84 -5.18
N THR A 61 3.23 -3.65 -4.78
CA THR A 61 2.81 -2.50 -3.96
C THR A 61 2.16 -2.90 -2.64
N SER A 62 1.92 -1.90 -1.79
CA SER A 62 1.33 -2.05 -0.47
C SER A 62 -0.20 -1.92 -0.50
N THR A 63 -0.85 -2.60 0.44
CA THR A 63 -2.28 -2.47 0.71
C THR A 63 -2.53 -2.16 2.18
N THR A 64 -3.57 -1.39 2.49
CA THR A 64 -3.88 -0.97 3.86
C THR A 64 -5.15 -1.65 4.40
N THR A 65 -5.15 -2.10 5.66
CA THR A 65 -6.31 -2.81 6.27
C THR A 65 -7.52 -1.92 6.55
N GLY A 66 -7.30 -0.60 6.69
CA GLY A 66 -8.28 0.32 7.28
C GLY A 66 -8.50 0.07 8.77
N ASP A 67 -9.39 0.84 9.40
CA ASP A 67 -9.72 0.75 10.84
C ASP A 67 -10.51 -0.51 11.23
N GLY A 68 -10.83 -1.34 10.24
CA GLY A 68 -11.63 -2.54 10.41
C GLY A 68 -10.89 -3.77 10.94
N GLY A 69 -9.60 -3.64 11.23
CA GLY A 69 -8.74 -4.74 11.68
C GLY A 69 -8.37 -5.72 10.56
N MET A 70 -7.45 -6.63 10.88
CA MET A 70 -6.96 -7.66 9.96
C MET A 70 -7.64 -9.00 10.28
N THR A 71 -8.19 -9.67 9.26
CA THR A 71 -8.63 -11.07 9.43
C THR A 71 -7.42 -12.00 9.24
N PRO A 72 -7.33 -13.15 9.94
CA PRO A 72 -6.20 -14.08 9.79
C PRO A 72 -6.00 -14.56 8.34
N ARG A 73 -7.10 -14.65 7.57
CA ARG A 73 -7.09 -15.07 6.17
C ARG A 73 -6.50 -14.01 5.22
N SER A 74 -6.63 -12.73 5.54
CA SER A 74 -6.08 -11.65 4.69
C SER A 74 -4.56 -11.52 4.83
N GLY A 75 -3.99 -11.87 5.99
CA GLY A 75 -2.54 -11.79 6.23
C GLY A 75 -1.70 -12.76 5.39
N ALA A 76 -2.26 -13.89 4.94
CA ALA A 76 -1.52 -14.91 4.21
C ALA A 76 -1.36 -14.64 2.69
N ARG A 77 -2.02 -13.61 2.15
CA ARG A 77 -2.16 -13.43 0.69
C ARG A 77 -1.65 -12.11 0.14
N ALA A 78 -1.25 -11.17 1.00
CA ALA A 78 -0.56 -9.97 0.55
C ALA A 78 0.87 -9.91 1.08
N SER A 79 1.84 -9.58 0.22
CA SER A 79 3.26 -9.52 0.56
C SER A 79 3.62 -8.31 1.43
N THR A 80 2.84 -7.24 1.39
CA THR A 80 3.10 -5.99 2.14
C THR A 80 1.80 -5.34 2.61
N TRP A 81 1.62 -5.25 3.93
CA TRP A 81 0.46 -4.61 4.56
C TRP A 81 0.86 -3.37 5.38
N CYS A 82 0.16 -2.26 5.13
CA CYS A 82 0.12 -1.14 6.04
C CYS A 82 -1.09 -1.30 6.96
N ILE A 83 -0.90 -1.22 8.27
CA ILE A 83 -2.02 -1.27 9.22
C ILE A 83 -2.33 0.17 9.61
N SER A 84 -3.52 0.67 9.27
CA SER A 84 -3.98 1.94 9.82
C SER A 84 -4.68 1.68 11.13
N THR A 85 -4.26 2.40 12.16
CA THR A 85 -4.93 2.41 13.46
C THR A 85 -5.38 3.84 13.72
N CYS A 86 -6.67 4.12 13.72
CA CYS A 86 -7.17 5.33 14.37
C CYS A 86 -6.96 5.19 15.89
N PRO A 87 -6.22 6.11 16.55
CA PRO A 87 -6.26 6.18 18.00
C PRO A 87 -7.70 6.58 18.39
N ALA A 88 -8.43 5.66 19.03
CA ALA A 88 -9.69 6.03 19.67
C ALA A 88 -9.37 7.13 20.68
N GLY A 89 -9.97 8.31 20.49
CA GLY A 89 -9.63 9.50 21.24
C GLY A 89 -9.68 9.26 22.74
N THR A 90 -8.57 9.51 23.42
CA THR A 90 -8.57 9.87 24.83
C THR A 90 -9.06 11.31 24.93
N GLY A 91 -10.38 11.46 25.04
CA GLY A 91 -11.02 12.64 25.63
C GLY A 91 -11.15 12.47 27.14
#